data_AF-A0A433TFS5-F1
#
_entry.id   AF-A0A433TFS5-F1
#
_cell.length_a   1.000
_cell.length_b   1.000
_cell.length_c   1.000
_cell.angle_alpha   90.00
_cell.angle_beta   90.00
_cell.angle_gamma   90.00
#
_symmetry.space_group_name_H-M   'P 1'
#
loop_
_entity.id
_entity.type
_entity.pdbx_description
1 polymer ?
#
loop_
_entity_poly.entity_id
_entity_poly.type
_entity_poly.pdbx_seq_one_letter_code
_entity_poly.pdbx_strand_id
1 'polypeptide(L)'
;MIYQGTCLADILDCPKGNHGTYGQCSSGQICCFGPNPVSTGGSGTPSVTTTQAPSAHTMCQDLFGGTCLPDANNCPAGNHITVSFCGFRETCCFGPHSVSGSGGSGSGSTSGPATTLSGQSCGISMVNSNNRIVGGTEALSHEFPWQVSLMYNGHHMCGGTLIDAQWVLSAAHCFENTYRDQWRVAVGLHDKSTIYQRNYLAVMHVYSHANFDTTGANDNDIALLKLERPVDISGREVRTACLPSANENFDNQMCVVSGWGSRVEDGNSQRYLQKVSLPVLRNDLCNYWMGRNVVRPSMMCAGVRQGGKDACQ
;
A
#
# COMPACT_ATOMS: atom_id res chain seq x y z
N MET A 1 -20.22 -25.78 -10.14
CA MET A 1 -19.39 -26.70 -10.93
C MET A 1 -18.46 -27.43 -9.99
N ILE A 2 -18.57 -28.75 -9.88
CA ILE A 2 -17.58 -29.57 -9.16
C ILE A 2 -16.54 -29.94 -10.21
N TYR A 3 -15.39 -29.26 -10.19
CA TYR A 3 -14.29 -29.61 -11.08
C TYR A 3 -13.67 -30.91 -10.57
N GLN A 4 -13.66 -31.96 -11.39
CA GLN A 4 -12.92 -33.18 -11.06
C GLN A 4 -11.42 -32.93 -11.31
N GLY A 5 -10.68 -32.58 -10.26
CA GLY A 5 -9.23 -32.45 -10.28
C GLY A 5 -8.56 -33.61 -9.53
N THR A 6 -7.28 -33.84 -9.81
CA THR A 6 -6.46 -34.83 -9.11
C THR A 6 -5.64 -34.13 -8.03
N CYS A 7 -5.68 -34.64 -6.80
CA CYS A 7 -4.88 -34.12 -5.70
C CYS A 7 -3.46 -34.68 -5.77
N LEU A 8 -2.48 -33.81 -6.06
CA LEU A 8 -1.06 -34.17 -6.13
C LEU A 8 -0.30 -33.52 -4.97
N ALA A 9 0.83 -34.13 -4.59
CA ALA A 9 1.66 -33.66 -3.49
C ALA A 9 2.52 -32.44 -3.87
N ASP A 10 2.87 -32.30 -5.15
CA ASP A 10 3.66 -31.19 -5.67
C ASP A 10 2.96 -30.51 -6.86
N ILE A 11 3.09 -29.19 -6.95
CA ILE A 11 2.58 -28.37 -8.05
C ILE A 11 3.32 -28.67 -9.37
N LEU A 12 4.56 -29.15 -9.27
CA LEU A 12 5.39 -29.52 -10.42
C LEU A 12 4.86 -30.76 -11.14
N ASP A 13 4.05 -31.56 -10.46
CA ASP A 13 3.39 -32.73 -11.04
C ASP A 13 2.07 -32.36 -11.74
N CYS A 14 1.58 -31.13 -11.58
CA CYS A 14 0.39 -30.66 -12.28
C CYS A 14 0.67 -30.45 -13.79
N PRO A 15 -0.28 -30.82 -14.68
CA PRO A 15 -0.24 -30.39 -16.07
C PRO A 15 -0.15 -28.86 -16.18
N LYS A 16 0.73 -28.36 -17.06
CA LYS A 16 1.04 -26.93 -17.20
C LYS A 16 -0.23 -26.08 -17.36
N GLY A 17 -0.39 -25.11 -16.46
CA GLY A 17 -1.40 -24.05 -16.55
C GLY A 17 -2.70 -24.26 -15.78
N ASN A 18 -2.94 -25.45 -15.20
CA ASN A 18 -4.24 -25.78 -14.63
C ASN A 18 -4.15 -26.31 -13.19
N HIS A 19 -3.99 -25.42 -12.22
CA HIS A 19 -4.11 -25.72 -10.79
C HIS A 19 -4.88 -24.62 -10.07
N GLY A 20 -5.61 -24.97 -9.01
CA GLY A 20 -6.35 -24.01 -8.18
C GLY A 20 -6.33 -24.42 -6.72
N THR A 21 -6.27 -23.46 -5.81
CA THR A 21 -6.19 -23.69 -4.36
C THR A 21 -7.53 -23.44 -3.68
N TYR A 22 -8.59 -24.10 -4.15
CA TYR A 22 -9.91 -24.01 -3.51
C TYR A 22 -10.33 -25.37 -2.93
N GLY A 23 -10.16 -25.54 -1.61
CA GLY A 23 -10.97 -26.37 -0.71
C GLY A 23 -11.25 -27.86 -1.02
N GLN A 24 -10.58 -28.50 -1.98
CA GLN A 24 -10.93 -29.87 -2.42
C GLN A 24 -9.90 -30.97 -2.12
N CYS A 25 -8.74 -30.64 -1.56
CA CYS A 25 -7.70 -31.62 -1.22
C CYS A 25 -7.25 -31.49 0.25
N SER A 26 -6.67 -32.57 0.79
CA SER A 26 -6.14 -32.59 2.16
C SER A 26 -4.99 -31.59 2.33
N SER A 27 -4.73 -31.18 3.57
CA SER A 27 -3.64 -30.24 3.91
C SER A 27 -2.31 -30.68 3.28
N GLY A 28 -1.71 -29.79 2.47
CA GLY A 28 -0.44 -30.05 1.77
C GLY A 28 -0.58 -30.62 0.35
N GLN A 29 -1.79 -30.83 -0.15
CA GLN A 29 -2.02 -31.29 -1.53
C GLN A 29 -2.60 -30.18 -2.41
N ILE A 30 -2.31 -30.25 -3.72
CA ILE A 30 -2.73 -29.28 -4.73
C ILE A 30 -3.70 -29.95 -5.69
N CYS A 31 -4.82 -29.27 -5.97
CA CYS A 31 -5.81 -29.74 -6.92
C CYS A 31 -5.39 -29.34 -8.34
N CYS A 32 -4.99 -30.31 -9.16
CA CYS A 32 -4.59 -30.11 -10.55
C CYS A 32 -5.75 -30.49 -11.50
N PHE A 33 -6.01 -29.67 -12.52
CA PHE A 33 -7.04 -29.93 -13.54
C PHE A 33 -6.41 -30.25 -14.90
N GLY A 34 -7.05 -31.11 -15.69
CA GLY A 34 -6.62 -31.41 -17.07
C GLY A 34 -6.93 -30.28 -18.06
N PRO A 35 -6.35 -30.28 -19.28
CA PRO A 35 -6.52 -29.22 -20.28
C PRO A 35 -7.91 -29.11 -20.92
N ASN A 36 -8.90 -29.94 -20.56
CA ASN A 36 -10.29 -29.78 -20.99
C ASN A 36 -11.25 -30.47 -19.98
N PRO A 37 -12.43 -29.90 -19.69
CA PRO A 37 -13.49 -30.64 -19.00
C PRO A 37 -14.03 -31.71 -19.95
N VAL A 38 -13.89 -32.98 -19.59
CA VAL A 38 -14.58 -34.07 -20.29
C VAL A 38 -16.06 -33.95 -19.95
N SER A 39 -16.87 -33.51 -20.92
CA SER A 39 -18.32 -33.63 -20.85
C SER A 39 -18.70 -35.11 -20.96
N THR A 40 -19.05 -35.74 -19.84
CA THR A 40 -19.94 -36.89 -19.89
C THR A 40 -21.36 -36.35 -19.84
N GLY A 41 -22.10 -36.54 -20.93
CA GLY A 41 -23.42 -35.95 -21.13
C GLY A 41 -24.48 -36.52 -20.19
N GLY A 42 -25.44 -35.65 -19.83
CA GLY A 42 -26.85 -35.95 -19.51
C GLY A 42 -27.12 -36.83 -18.28
N SER A 43 -27.88 -36.38 -17.29
CA SER A 43 -29.21 -35.78 -17.46
C SER A 43 -29.62 -34.88 -16.28
N GLY A 44 -30.14 -33.68 -16.59
CA GLY A 44 -31.02 -32.91 -15.71
C GLY A 44 -30.68 -31.43 -15.46
N THR A 45 -31.23 -30.53 -16.32
CA THR A 45 -31.64 -29.12 -16.03
C THR A 45 -30.60 -28.04 -15.64
N PRO A 46 -30.97 -26.73 -15.71
CA PRO A 46 -31.32 -25.91 -16.85
C PRO A 46 -30.15 -24.98 -17.28
N SER A 47 -30.29 -24.38 -18.45
CA SER A 47 -29.34 -23.50 -19.13
C SER A 47 -28.88 -22.32 -18.27
N VAL A 48 -27.64 -22.35 -17.80
CA VAL A 48 -26.90 -21.16 -17.34
C VAL A 48 -25.86 -20.86 -18.39
N THR A 49 -25.93 -19.68 -19.00
CA THR A 49 -24.93 -19.18 -19.93
C THR A 49 -23.60 -19.10 -19.21
N THR A 50 -22.69 -20.04 -19.50
CA THR A 50 -21.36 -20.11 -18.89
C THR A 50 -20.51 -18.96 -19.40
N THR A 51 -20.43 -17.86 -18.65
CA THR A 51 -19.34 -16.89 -18.83
C THR A 51 -18.06 -17.59 -18.40
N GLN A 52 -17.20 -17.93 -19.37
CA GLN A 52 -15.85 -18.44 -19.12
C GLN A 52 -15.15 -17.51 -18.11
N ALA A 53 -14.56 -18.08 -17.06
CA ALA A 53 -13.66 -17.33 -16.20
C ALA A 53 -12.47 -16.86 -17.07
N PRO A 54 -12.06 -15.57 -17.01
CA PRO A 54 -10.93 -15.09 -17.80
C PRO A 54 -9.68 -15.87 -17.42
N SER A 55 -8.90 -16.27 -18.42
CA SER A 55 -7.58 -16.86 -18.16
C SER A 55 -6.72 -15.90 -17.33
N ALA A 56 -5.77 -16.41 -16.54
CA ALA A 56 -4.84 -15.54 -15.81
C ALA A 56 -4.11 -14.54 -16.71
N HIS A 57 -3.99 -14.83 -18.00
CA HIS A 57 -3.38 -13.96 -19.00
C HIS A 57 -4.26 -12.77 -19.41
N THR A 58 -5.59 -12.90 -19.34
CA THR A 58 -6.53 -11.82 -19.68
C THR A 58 -6.75 -10.87 -18.51
N MET A 59 -6.55 -11.30 -17.25
CA MET A 59 -6.73 -10.42 -16.09
C MET A 59 -5.78 -9.21 -16.06
N CYS A 60 -4.52 -9.37 -16.51
CA CYS A 60 -3.59 -8.24 -16.63
C CYS A 60 -4.12 -7.17 -17.60
N GLN A 61 -4.68 -7.61 -18.73
CA GLN A 61 -5.22 -6.73 -19.75
C GLN A 61 -6.58 -6.13 -19.34
N ASP A 62 -7.46 -6.94 -18.77
CA ASP A 62 -8.83 -6.54 -18.42
C ASP A 62 -8.88 -5.57 -17.23
N LEU A 63 -8.03 -5.77 -16.22
CA LEU A 63 -8.02 -4.97 -15.00
C LEU A 63 -7.10 -3.75 -15.09
N PHE A 64 -5.98 -3.89 -15.80
CA PHE A 64 -4.92 -2.89 -15.80
C PHE A 64 -4.55 -2.35 -17.19
N GLY A 65 -5.14 -2.88 -18.27
CA GLY A 65 -4.70 -2.57 -19.63
C GLY A 65 -3.25 -2.99 -19.89
N GLY A 66 -2.73 -3.92 -19.08
CA GLY A 66 -1.33 -4.31 -19.05
C GLY A 66 -0.99 -5.49 -19.95
N THR A 67 0.31 -5.78 -20.03
CA THR A 67 0.86 -6.92 -20.78
C THR A 67 1.65 -7.83 -19.85
N CYS A 68 1.46 -9.15 -19.99
CA CYS A 68 2.21 -10.16 -19.27
C CYS A 68 3.59 -10.37 -19.90
N LEU A 69 4.66 -10.19 -19.12
CA LEU A 69 6.04 -10.41 -19.55
C LEU A 69 6.76 -11.46 -18.69
N PRO A 70 7.71 -12.24 -19.24
CA PRO A 70 8.37 -13.35 -18.53
C PRO A 70 9.28 -12.94 -17.35
N ASP A 71 9.58 -11.64 -17.22
CA ASP A 71 10.40 -11.07 -16.15
C ASP A 71 9.97 -9.61 -15.96
N ALA A 72 9.94 -9.15 -14.70
CA ALA A 72 9.74 -7.75 -14.34
C ALA A 72 10.79 -6.82 -14.99
N ASN A 73 11.99 -7.33 -15.28
CA ASN A 73 13.04 -6.59 -16.00
C ASN A 73 12.70 -6.29 -17.46
N ASN A 74 11.77 -7.04 -18.05
CA ASN A 74 11.34 -6.83 -19.43
C ASN A 74 10.24 -5.77 -19.54
N CYS A 75 9.69 -5.28 -18.42
CA CYS A 75 8.71 -4.20 -18.46
C CYS A 75 9.35 -2.92 -19.03
N PRO A 76 8.70 -2.26 -20.00
CA PRO A 76 9.11 -0.92 -20.44
C PRO A 76 9.26 0.06 -19.26
N ALA A 77 10.24 0.96 -19.37
CA ALA A 77 10.47 1.98 -18.37
C ALA A 77 9.22 2.87 -18.20
N GLY A 78 8.75 3.03 -16.95
CA GLY A 78 7.55 3.80 -16.62
C GLY A 78 6.29 2.99 -16.31
N ASN A 79 6.32 1.66 -16.44
CA ASN A 79 5.18 0.80 -16.07
C ASN A 79 5.17 0.44 -14.56
N HIS A 80 3.97 0.34 -13.98
CA HIS A 80 3.65 -0.31 -12.71
C HIS A 80 3.64 -1.85 -12.89
N ILE A 81 3.88 -2.58 -11.79
CA ILE A 81 3.89 -4.05 -11.80
C ILE A 81 3.02 -4.63 -10.69
N THR A 82 2.42 -5.77 -10.98
CA THR A 82 1.78 -6.61 -9.97
C THR A 82 2.19 -8.06 -10.16
N VAL A 83 2.33 -8.77 -9.04
CA VAL A 83 2.59 -10.21 -9.02
C VAL A 83 1.23 -10.86 -8.79
N SER A 84 0.85 -11.83 -9.63
CA SER A 84 -0.38 -12.68 -9.55
C SER A 84 -1.47 -12.46 -10.62
N PHE A 85 -1.26 -11.60 -11.62
CA PHE A 85 -2.27 -11.32 -12.66
C PHE A 85 -1.83 -11.78 -14.07
N CYS A 86 -0.84 -12.68 -14.14
CA CYS A 86 -0.31 -13.31 -15.35
C CYS A 86 0.00 -14.79 -15.10
N GLY A 87 0.46 -15.52 -16.12
CA GLY A 87 0.82 -16.93 -16.03
C GLY A 87 2.03 -17.22 -15.12
N PHE A 88 2.35 -18.51 -14.95
CA PHE A 88 3.46 -18.94 -14.10
C PHE A 88 4.80 -18.33 -14.56
N ARG A 89 5.44 -17.56 -13.65
CA ARG A 89 6.67 -16.77 -13.88
C ARG A 89 6.51 -15.56 -14.80
N GLU A 90 5.30 -15.07 -14.99
CA GLU A 90 5.05 -13.82 -15.72
C GLU A 90 4.70 -12.68 -14.73
N THR A 91 5.04 -11.46 -15.11
CA THR A 91 4.70 -10.22 -14.39
C THR A 91 3.77 -9.38 -15.24
N CYS A 92 2.70 -8.85 -14.65
CA CYS A 92 1.82 -7.91 -15.34
C CYS A 92 2.45 -6.52 -15.33
N CYS A 93 2.80 -5.99 -16.50
CA CYS A 93 3.32 -4.63 -16.67
C CYS A 93 2.20 -3.72 -17.19
N PHE A 94 1.88 -2.63 -16.49
CA PHE A 94 0.81 -1.70 -16.89
C PHE A 94 1.19 -0.23 -16.60
N GLY A 95 0.79 0.72 -17.43
CA GLY A 95 1.19 2.13 -17.35
C GLY A 95 0.07 3.06 -16.88
N PRO A 96 0.31 4.38 -16.75
CA PRO A 96 -0.74 5.34 -16.41
C PRO A 96 -1.85 5.28 -17.47
N HIS A 97 -3.09 5.03 -17.03
CA HIS A 97 -4.25 4.93 -17.90
C HIS A 97 -4.37 6.18 -18.78
N SER A 98 -3.96 6.07 -20.05
CA SER A 98 -4.55 6.92 -21.09
C SER A 98 -5.93 6.35 -21.34
N VAL A 99 -6.93 6.97 -20.72
CA VAL A 99 -8.34 6.72 -21.02
C VAL A 99 -8.51 6.92 -22.52
N SER A 100 -8.52 5.82 -23.25
CA SER A 100 -8.83 5.80 -24.67
C SER A 100 -10.36 5.82 -24.79
N GLY A 101 -10.95 6.95 -24.39
CA GLY A 101 -12.36 7.27 -24.56
C GLY A 101 -12.57 7.91 -25.91
N SER A 102 -13.15 7.16 -26.83
CA SER A 102 -13.58 7.63 -28.14
C SER A 102 -14.88 8.44 -28.00
N GLY A 103 -14.84 9.69 -28.47
CA GLY A 103 -16.00 10.41 -29.04
C GLY A 103 -16.90 11.21 -28.08
N GLY A 104 -16.88 12.54 -28.22
CA GLY A 104 -17.97 13.40 -27.74
C GLY A 104 -17.57 14.84 -27.42
N SER A 105 -17.31 15.66 -28.45
CA SER A 105 -17.20 17.11 -28.31
C SER A 105 -18.51 17.72 -27.78
N GLY A 106 -18.42 18.50 -26.71
CA GLY A 106 -19.54 19.27 -26.17
C GLY A 106 -19.05 20.43 -25.30
N SER A 107 -18.80 21.57 -25.94
CA SER A 107 -18.57 22.85 -25.26
C SER A 107 -19.81 23.26 -24.45
N GLY A 108 -19.62 23.61 -23.19
CA GLY A 108 -20.70 24.08 -22.32
C GLY A 108 -20.16 24.80 -21.09
N SER A 109 -19.80 26.06 -21.26
CA SER A 109 -19.53 27.00 -20.17
C SER A 109 -20.82 27.42 -19.49
N THR A 110 -20.99 27.11 -18.21
CA THR A 110 -21.87 27.87 -17.32
C THR A 110 -21.18 28.09 -15.97
N SER A 111 -20.85 29.35 -15.74
CA SER A 111 -20.39 29.95 -14.50
C SER A 111 -21.47 29.90 -13.42
N GLY A 112 -21.10 29.37 -12.25
CA GLY A 112 -21.80 29.57 -10.98
C GLY A 112 -20.75 29.79 -9.88
N PRO A 113 -20.95 30.73 -8.94
CA PRO A 113 -19.90 31.15 -8.03
C PRO A 113 -19.77 30.13 -6.89
N ALA A 114 -18.90 29.14 -7.07
CA ALA A 114 -18.29 28.49 -5.92
C ALA A 114 -17.23 29.45 -5.40
N THR A 115 -17.52 30.08 -4.26
CA THR A 115 -16.53 30.80 -3.45
C THR A 115 -15.34 29.88 -3.22
N THR A 116 -14.29 30.07 -4.00
CA THR A 116 -12.97 29.49 -3.83
C THR A 116 -12.37 30.08 -2.56
N LEU A 117 -12.65 29.45 -1.42
CA LEU A 117 -11.65 29.34 -0.38
C LEU A 117 -10.43 28.72 -1.06
N SER A 118 -9.33 29.47 -1.12
CA SER A 118 -8.05 29.07 -1.67
C SER A 118 -7.67 27.66 -1.21
N GLY A 119 -7.93 26.66 -2.05
CA GLY A 119 -7.78 25.25 -1.73
C GLY A 119 -6.32 24.90 -1.47
N GLN A 120 -5.99 24.63 -0.22
CA GLN A 120 -4.71 24.01 0.13
C GLN A 120 -4.65 22.64 -0.55
N SER A 121 -3.72 22.49 -1.49
CA SER A 121 -3.50 21.23 -2.20
C SER A 121 -2.65 20.29 -1.33
N CYS A 122 -3.19 19.11 -1.01
CA CYS A 122 -2.54 18.03 -0.28
C CYS A 122 -1.96 16.97 -1.23
N GLY A 123 -1.11 16.08 -0.71
CA GLY A 123 -0.65 14.88 -1.43
C GLY A 123 0.31 15.12 -2.59
N ILE A 124 0.79 16.36 -2.77
CA ILE A 124 1.71 16.71 -3.86
C ILE A 124 3.16 16.52 -3.42
N SER A 125 3.83 15.55 -4.02
CA SER A 125 5.30 15.43 -3.93
C SER A 125 5.95 16.60 -4.66
N MET A 126 6.99 17.19 -4.07
CA MET A 126 7.71 18.33 -4.64
C MET A 126 8.90 17.92 -5.51
N VAL A 127 9.05 16.62 -5.75
CA VAL A 127 10.11 16.05 -6.58
C VAL A 127 9.49 15.31 -7.76
N ASN A 128 9.77 15.78 -8.98
CA ASN A 128 9.40 15.09 -10.21
C ASN A 128 10.41 13.97 -10.49
N SER A 129 10.28 12.82 -9.82
CA SER A 129 11.15 11.67 -10.09
C SER A 129 10.44 10.61 -10.92
N ASN A 130 10.81 10.49 -12.20
CA ASN A 130 10.48 9.36 -13.08
C ASN A 130 11.26 8.07 -12.74
N ASN A 131 11.91 7.98 -11.57
CA ASN A 131 12.76 6.86 -11.18
C ASN A 131 12.04 5.88 -10.25
N ARG A 132 11.82 4.67 -10.74
CA ARG A 132 11.21 3.52 -10.04
C ARG A 132 12.20 2.87 -9.05
N ILE A 133 11.71 2.51 -7.86
CA ILE A 133 12.51 2.06 -6.70
C ILE A 133 12.44 0.53 -6.53
N VAL A 134 13.57 -0.12 -6.23
CA VAL A 134 13.66 -1.53 -5.83
C VAL A 134 14.65 -1.63 -4.66
N GLY A 135 14.21 -2.07 -3.47
CA GLY A 135 15.11 -2.50 -2.39
C GLY A 135 15.29 -1.54 -1.19
N GLY A 136 14.44 -0.52 -1.07
CA GLY A 136 14.60 0.52 -0.04
C GLY A 136 15.75 1.45 -0.41
N THR A 137 15.44 2.70 -0.73
CA THR A 137 16.46 3.69 -1.11
C THR A 137 16.31 4.94 -0.28
N GLU A 138 17.36 5.77 -0.24
CA GLU A 138 17.21 7.12 0.25
C GLU A 138 16.13 7.85 -0.55
N ALA A 139 15.26 8.57 0.14
CA ALA A 139 14.29 9.48 -0.48
C ALA A 139 15.03 10.71 -1.00
N LEU A 140 14.48 11.37 -2.01
CA LEU A 140 14.98 12.68 -2.40
C LEU A 140 14.54 13.69 -1.34
N SER A 141 15.36 14.72 -1.11
CA SER A 141 15.02 15.76 -0.13
C SER A 141 13.66 16.37 -0.46
N HIS A 142 12.75 16.34 0.52
CA HIS A 142 11.37 16.82 0.39
C HIS A 142 10.49 16.08 -0.63
N GLU A 143 10.84 14.83 -0.96
CA GLU A 143 9.98 13.96 -1.78
C GLU A 143 8.63 13.66 -1.09
N PHE A 144 8.66 13.51 0.25
CA PHE A 144 7.48 13.31 1.10
C PHE A 144 7.38 14.47 2.10
N PRO A 145 6.92 15.66 1.68
CA PRO A 145 6.92 16.86 2.51
C PRO A 145 5.96 16.81 3.71
N TRP A 146 5.11 15.78 3.77
CA TRP A 146 4.23 15.48 4.91
C TRP A 146 4.86 14.55 5.94
N GLN A 147 6.00 13.92 5.65
CA GLN A 147 6.68 13.05 6.60
C GLN A 147 7.18 13.88 7.79
N VAL A 148 6.81 13.47 9.00
CA VAL A 148 7.32 14.09 10.23
C VAL A 148 8.08 13.10 11.10
N SER A 149 9.00 13.64 11.88
CA SER A 149 9.69 12.93 12.96
C SER A 149 9.03 13.29 14.28
N LEU A 150 8.49 12.29 14.97
CA LEU A 150 7.99 12.42 16.32
C LEU A 150 9.13 12.14 17.29
N MET A 151 9.41 13.12 18.15
CA MET A 151 10.51 13.07 19.08
C MET A 151 10.02 13.03 20.52
N TYR A 152 10.59 12.13 21.30
CA TYR A 152 10.37 12.04 22.74
C TYR A 152 11.70 12.25 23.45
N ASN A 153 11.74 13.17 24.42
CA ASN A 153 12.96 13.49 25.17
C ASN A 153 14.18 13.82 24.28
N GLY A 154 13.95 14.49 23.15
CA GLY A 154 15.01 14.90 22.22
C GLY A 154 15.48 13.82 21.23
N HIS A 155 14.87 12.63 21.26
CA HIS A 155 15.22 11.52 20.36
C HIS A 155 14.06 11.19 19.43
N HIS A 156 14.36 10.85 18.18
CA HIS A 156 13.38 10.29 17.25
C HIS A 156 12.85 8.96 17.81
N MET A 157 11.53 8.84 17.93
CA MET A 157 10.85 7.63 18.40
C MET A 157 9.93 7.04 17.34
N CYS A 158 9.16 7.90 16.67
CA CYS A 158 8.14 7.47 15.72
C CYS A 158 8.09 8.36 14.47
N GLY A 159 7.50 7.82 13.42
CA GLY A 159 7.05 8.60 12.28
C GLY A 159 5.65 9.20 12.49
N GLY A 160 5.32 10.18 11.67
CA GLY A 160 3.95 10.67 11.53
C GLY A 160 3.75 11.31 10.16
N THR A 161 2.51 11.70 9.88
CA THR A 161 2.11 12.37 8.64
C THR A 161 1.39 13.67 8.96
N LEU A 162 1.86 14.79 8.42
CA LEU A 162 1.15 16.07 8.49
C LEU A 162 -0.09 15.99 7.59
N ILE A 163 -1.28 16.10 8.16
CA ILE A 163 -2.56 16.03 7.42
C ILE A 163 -3.24 17.40 7.31
N ASP A 164 -2.87 18.33 8.18
CA ASP A 164 -3.29 19.74 8.18
C ASP A 164 -2.15 20.59 8.76
N ALA A 165 -2.18 21.91 8.61
CA ALA A 165 -1.18 22.82 9.14
C ALA A 165 -0.95 22.64 10.65
N GLN A 166 -1.94 22.20 11.43
CA GLN A 166 -1.81 21.99 12.87
C GLN A 166 -2.06 20.55 13.34
N TRP A 167 -2.19 19.60 12.40
CA TRP A 167 -2.58 18.22 12.72
C TRP A 167 -1.63 17.20 12.10
N VAL A 168 -1.16 16.28 12.95
CA VAL A 168 -0.33 15.14 12.57
C VAL A 168 -1.08 13.86 12.88
N LEU A 169 -1.09 12.93 11.94
CA LEU A 169 -1.55 11.56 12.10
C LEU A 169 -0.37 10.64 12.43
N SER A 170 -0.55 9.73 13.38
CA SER A 170 0.45 8.72 13.76
C SER A 170 -0.24 7.48 14.35
N ALA A 171 0.53 6.57 14.92
CA ALA A 171 0.07 5.36 15.60
C ALA A 171 -0.17 5.64 17.09
N ALA A 172 -1.15 4.95 17.69
CA ALA A 172 -1.47 5.08 19.11
C ALA A 172 -0.37 4.48 20.00
N HIS A 173 0.25 3.37 19.57
CA HIS A 173 1.30 2.70 20.33
C HIS A 173 2.51 3.61 20.64
N CYS A 174 2.75 4.61 19.79
CA CYS A 174 3.82 5.57 19.98
C CYS A 174 3.69 6.36 21.30
N PHE A 175 2.47 6.52 21.81
CA PHE A 175 2.17 7.40 22.95
C PHE A 175 1.87 6.64 24.24
N GLU A 176 1.92 5.30 24.23
CA GLU A 176 1.71 4.49 25.42
C GLU A 176 2.80 4.75 26.47
N ASN A 177 2.39 4.94 27.73
CA ASN A 177 3.30 5.17 28.85
C ASN A 177 4.25 6.37 28.68
N THR A 178 3.83 7.39 27.92
CA THR A 178 4.62 8.60 27.67
C THR A 178 3.96 9.86 28.22
N TYR A 179 4.74 10.92 28.43
CA TYR A 179 4.22 12.23 28.84
C TYR A 179 4.13 13.20 27.65
N ARG A 180 2.96 13.81 27.46
CA ARG A 180 2.66 14.70 26.32
C ARG A 180 3.66 15.85 26.17
N ASP A 181 4.06 16.46 27.27
CA ASP A 181 4.97 17.62 27.32
C ASP A 181 6.41 17.29 26.89
N GLN A 182 6.77 16.00 26.84
CA GLN A 182 8.06 15.52 26.34
C GLN A 182 8.07 15.29 24.82
N TRP A 183 6.91 15.35 24.16
CA TRP A 183 6.78 15.18 22.71
C TRP A 183 7.06 16.46 21.94
N ARG A 184 7.81 16.34 20.85
CA ARG A 184 8.02 17.38 19.84
C ARG A 184 7.81 16.80 18.44
N VAL A 185 7.38 17.64 17.52
CA VAL A 185 7.26 17.31 16.11
C VAL A 185 8.27 18.11 15.32
N ALA A 186 9.06 17.41 14.49
CA ALA A 186 9.95 18.04 13.53
C ALA A 186 9.47 17.76 12.10
N VAL A 187 9.38 18.82 11.31
CA VAL A 187 8.83 18.85 9.94
C VAL A 187 9.91 19.26 8.94
N GLY A 188 9.71 18.92 7.66
CA GLY A 188 10.63 19.34 6.57
C GLY A 188 12.03 18.72 6.67
N LEU A 189 12.15 17.61 7.39
CA LEU A 189 13.41 16.91 7.58
C LEU A 189 13.70 15.96 6.41
N HIS A 190 14.97 15.93 6.01
CA HIS A 190 15.56 14.85 5.22
C HIS A 190 16.66 14.16 6.03
N ASP A 191 17.58 14.96 6.58
CA ASP A 191 18.70 14.53 7.42
C ASP A 191 18.40 14.72 8.92
N LYS A 192 18.32 13.63 9.68
CA LYS A 192 18.09 13.68 11.14
C LYS A 192 19.19 14.39 11.91
N SER A 193 20.43 14.51 11.40
CA SER A 193 21.45 15.28 12.13
C SER A 193 21.15 16.78 12.15
N THR A 194 20.28 17.26 11.26
CA THR A 194 19.85 18.66 11.19
C THR A 194 18.62 18.94 12.03
N ILE A 195 18.15 17.97 12.82
CA ILE A 195 16.92 18.08 13.60
C ILE A 195 16.93 19.33 14.49
N TYR A 196 18.07 19.63 15.13
CA TYR A 196 18.29 20.79 16.00
C TYR A 196 18.26 22.15 15.29
N GLN A 197 18.31 22.15 13.96
CA GLN A 197 18.34 23.35 13.11
C GLN A 197 16.98 23.66 12.46
N ARG A 198 15.93 22.87 12.76
CA ARG A 198 14.62 22.95 12.12
C ARG A 198 13.49 23.19 13.13
N ASN A 199 12.31 23.51 12.61
CA ASN A 199 11.13 23.92 13.37
C ASN A 199 10.63 22.82 14.32
N TYR A 200 11.03 22.89 15.59
CA TYR A 200 10.44 22.09 16.67
C TYR A 200 9.10 22.65 17.06
N LEU A 201 8.07 21.83 16.92
CA LEU A 201 6.72 22.21 17.30
C LEU A 201 6.34 21.43 18.54
N ALA A 202 5.90 22.16 19.56
CA ALA A 202 5.34 21.57 20.76
C ALA A 202 3.98 20.93 20.46
N VAL A 203 3.70 19.82 21.16
CA VAL A 203 2.42 19.12 21.06
C VAL A 203 1.48 19.68 22.12
N MET A 204 0.31 20.15 21.67
CA MET A 204 -0.74 20.63 22.57
C MET A 204 -1.56 19.46 23.14
N HIS A 205 -1.97 18.54 22.27
CA HIS A 205 -2.73 17.35 22.66
C HIS A 205 -2.38 16.14 21.79
N VAL A 206 -2.51 14.95 22.39
CA VAL A 206 -2.50 13.65 21.71
C VAL A 206 -3.87 13.02 21.92
N TYR A 207 -4.49 12.58 20.84
CA TYR A 207 -5.78 11.90 20.81
C TYR A 207 -5.58 10.50 20.25
N SER A 208 -5.28 9.54 21.11
CA SER A 208 -5.29 8.13 20.74
C SER A 208 -6.72 7.64 20.53
N HIS A 209 -6.91 6.71 19.60
CA HIS A 209 -8.22 6.11 19.38
C HIS A 209 -8.74 5.45 20.67
N ALA A 210 -9.99 5.74 21.04
CA ALA A 210 -10.56 5.28 22.32
C ALA A 210 -10.63 3.75 22.45
N ASN A 211 -10.69 3.05 21.31
CA ASN A 211 -10.72 1.58 21.24
C ASN A 211 -9.37 0.98 20.79
N PHE A 212 -8.26 1.70 20.95
CA PHE A 212 -6.94 1.13 20.69
C PHE A 212 -6.70 -0.07 21.62
N ASP A 213 -6.37 -1.22 21.04
CA ASP A 213 -6.12 -2.45 21.79
C ASP A 213 -4.69 -2.51 22.32
N THR A 214 -4.53 -2.12 23.59
CA THR A 214 -3.26 -2.20 24.33
C THR A 214 -2.94 -3.60 24.84
N THR A 215 -3.79 -4.60 24.58
CA THR A 215 -3.65 -5.97 25.15
C THR A 215 -3.00 -6.97 24.20
N GLY A 216 -2.75 -6.58 22.94
CA GLY A 216 -1.76 -7.24 22.10
C GLY A 216 -2.09 -7.35 20.62
N ALA A 217 -3.35 -7.19 20.18
CA ALA A 217 -3.65 -7.26 18.75
C ALA A 217 -3.43 -5.93 18.03
N ASN A 218 -3.19 -4.82 18.75
CA ASN A 218 -2.97 -3.48 18.19
C ASN A 218 -4.08 -3.02 17.25
N ASP A 219 -5.31 -3.44 17.53
CA ASP A 219 -6.50 -2.99 16.81
C ASP A 219 -6.71 -1.49 17.05
N ASN A 220 -7.13 -0.74 16.03
CA ASN A 220 -7.30 0.72 16.06
C ASN A 220 -6.03 1.50 16.47
N ASP A 221 -4.85 1.07 16.02
CA ASP A 221 -3.57 1.73 16.29
C ASP A 221 -3.41 3.06 15.51
N ILE A 222 -4.15 4.08 15.95
CA ILE A 222 -4.18 5.39 15.30
C ILE A 222 -4.31 6.50 16.35
N ALA A 223 -3.57 7.60 16.16
CA ALA A 223 -3.61 8.77 17.00
C ALA A 223 -3.47 10.06 16.21
N LEU A 224 -4.11 11.13 16.71
CA LEU A 224 -3.97 12.49 16.20
C LEU A 224 -3.20 13.35 17.20
N LEU A 225 -2.23 14.11 16.71
CA LEU A 225 -1.53 15.12 17.48
C LEU A 225 -1.98 16.49 17.01
N LYS A 226 -2.40 17.33 17.96
CA LYS A 226 -2.63 18.76 17.71
C LYS A 226 -1.40 19.54 18.13
N LEU A 227 -0.80 20.25 17.20
CA LEU A 227 0.38 21.10 17.46
C LEU A 227 -0.05 22.38 18.22
N GLU A 228 0.85 22.99 18.99
CA GLU A 228 0.56 24.26 19.68
C GLU A 228 0.35 25.43 18.72
N ARG A 229 1.02 25.39 17.56
CA ARG A 229 0.93 26.41 16.50
C ARG A 229 0.86 25.74 15.13
N PRO A 230 0.17 26.34 14.16
CA PRO A 230 0.18 25.84 12.80
C PRO A 230 1.56 25.98 12.17
N VAL A 231 1.89 25.06 11.28
CA VAL A 231 3.09 25.04 10.45
C VAL A 231 2.81 25.79 9.15
N ASP A 232 3.82 26.49 8.64
CA ASP A 232 3.76 27.06 7.30
C ASP A 232 3.83 25.94 6.24
N ILE A 233 2.69 25.70 5.59
CA ILE A 233 2.54 24.71 4.51
C ILE A 233 2.51 25.37 3.11
N SER A 234 2.90 26.64 3.01
CA SER A 234 3.00 27.34 1.72
C SER A 234 4.29 27.00 0.96
N GLY A 235 5.31 26.51 1.68
CA GLY A 235 6.62 26.15 1.14
C GLY A 235 6.65 24.79 0.44
N ARG A 236 7.83 24.45 -0.09
CA ARG A 236 8.08 23.14 -0.72
C ARG A 236 8.49 22.06 0.28
N GLU A 237 9.05 22.46 1.41
CA GLU A 237 9.66 21.55 2.37
C GLU A 237 8.63 20.87 3.27
N VAL A 238 7.51 21.55 3.52
CA VAL A 238 6.45 21.10 4.42
C VAL A 238 5.11 21.27 3.73
N ARG A 239 4.38 20.16 3.56
CA ARG A 239 3.03 20.12 2.96
C ARG A 239 2.23 19.00 3.61
N THR A 240 0.92 18.98 3.37
CA THR A 240 0.03 17.97 3.94
C THR A 240 -0.14 16.77 3.00
N ALA A 241 -0.35 15.59 3.56
CA ALA A 241 -0.88 14.43 2.83
C ALA A 241 -2.40 14.53 2.73
N CYS A 242 -2.97 13.94 1.68
CA CYS A 242 -4.42 13.78 1.60
C CYS A 242 -4.86 12.58 2.46
N LEU A 243 -6.06 12.68 3.02
CA LEU A 243 -6.74 11.52 3.62
C LEU A 243 -7.52 10.77 2.54
N PRO A 244 -7.63 9.44 2.65
CA PRO A 244 -8.44 8.65 1.74
C PRO A 244 -9.94 8.92 1.97
N SER A 245 -10.75 8.59 0.96
CA SER A 245 -12.20 8.57 1.13
C SER A 245 -12.63 7.40 2.04
N ALA A 246 -13.79 7.53 2.67
CA ALA A 246 -14.34 6.43 3.46
C ALA A 246 -14.54 5.18 2.60
N ASN A 247 -14.02 4.03 3.07
CA ASN A 247 -14.06 2.73 2.39
C ASN A 247 -13.31 2.67 1.05
N GLU A 248 -12.38 3.60 0.80
CA GLU A 248 -11.49 3.49 -0.35
C GLU A 248 -10.64 2.22 -0.25
N ASN A 249 -10.56 1.44 -1.33
CA ASN A 249 -9.82 0.18 -1.35
C ASN A 249 -8.49 0.34 -2.11
N PHE A 250 -7.40 -0.01 -1.42
CA PHE A 250 -6.04 0.05 -1.95
C PHE A 250 -5.46 -1.32 -2.35
N ASP A 251 -6.25 -2.40 -2.27
CA ASP A 251 -5.82 -3.76 -2.62
C ASP A 251 -5.14 -3.83 -4.00
N ASN A 252 -3.98 -4.49 -4.05
CA ASN A 252 -3.14 -4.68 -5.23
C ASN A 252 -2.52 -3.38 -5.79
N GLN A 253 -2.69 -2.24 -5.12
CA GLN A 253 -2.01 -1.00 -5.50
C GLN A 253 -0.59 -0.97 -4.93
N MET A 254 0.31 -0.30 -5.64
CA MET A 254 1.65 -0.01 -5.13
C MET A 254 1.60 1.22 -4.22
N CYS A 255 2.01 1.07 -2.97
CA CYS A 255 2.19 2.16 -2.03
C CYS A 255 3.68 2.42 -1.76
N VAL A 256 3.98 3.54 -1.11
CA VAL A 256 5.32 3.87 -0.63
C VAL A 256 5.28 4.05 0.87
N VAL A 257 6.17 3.36 1.58
CA VAL A 257 6.45 3.60 2.99
C VAL A 257 7.72 4.44 3.09
N SER A 258 7.68 5.51 3.87
CA SER A 258 8.83 6.36 4.16
C SER A 258 9.11 6.45 5.66
N GLY A 259 10.37 6.62 6.04
CA GLY A 259 10.75 6.75 7.44
C GLY A 259 12.26 6.74 7.67
N TRP A 260 12.64 6.90 8.93
CA TRP A 260 14.05 6.86 9.37
C TRP A 260 14.38 5.65 10.25
N GLY A 261 13.49 4.65 10.27
CA GLY A 261 13.74 3.37 10.93
C GLY A 261 14.89 2.61 10.29
N SER A 262 15.27 1.46 10.85
CA SER A 262 16.34 0.64 10.32
C SER A 262 16.05 0.10 8.92
N ARG A 263 17.10 -0.29 8.19
CA ARG A 263 16.99 -1.04 6.93
C ARG A 263 17.05 -2.56 7.12
N VAL A 264 17.35 -3.00 8.33
CA VAL A 264 17.47 -4.41 8.74
C VAL A 264 16.85 -4.56 10.12
N GLU A 265 16.27 -5.73 10.41
CA GLU A 265 15.75 -6.03 11.75
C GLU A 265 16.83 -5.76 12.82
N ASP A 266 16.42 -5.11 13.91
CA ASP A 266 17.27 -4.69 15.04
C ASP A 266 18.48 -3.81 14.68
N GLY A 267 18.49 -3.23 13.49
CA GLY A 267 19.56 -2.34 13.04
C GLY A 267 19.41 -0.90 13.52
N ASN A 268 20.42 -0.07 13.18
CA ASN A 268 20.38 1.34 13.54
C ASN A 268 19.45 2.14 12.62
N SER A 269 18.70 3.06 13.24
CA SER A 269 17.91 4.06 12.55
C SER A 269 18.76 4.85 11.53
N GLN A 270 18.19 5.17 10.37
CA GLN A 270 18.92 5.80 9.27
C GLN A 270 19.00 7.31 9.43
N ARG A 271 20.14 7.92 9.06
CA ARG A 271 20.34 9.37 9.10
C ARG A 271 19.43 10.11 8.10
N TYR A 272 19.41 9.66 6.86
CA TYR A 272 18.59 10.24 5.79
C TYR A 272 17.26 9.51 5.67
N LEU A 273 16.22 10.21 5.21
CA LEU A 273 14.89 9.64 5.00
C LEU A 273 14.98 8.49 3.99
N GLN A 274 14.36 7.37 4.32
CA GLN A 274 14.27 6.19 3.46
C GLN A 274 12.87 6.06 2.87
N LYS A 275 12.79 5.35 1.74
CA LYS A 275 11.53 4.98 1.09
C LYS A 275 11.60 3.58 0.52
N VAL A 276 10.48 2.86 0.53
CA VAL A 276 10.32 1.55 -0.10
C VAL A 276 8.94 1.44 -0.75
N SER A 277 8.89 0.89 -1.96
CA SER A 277 7.63 0.59 -2.65
C SER A 277 7.18 -0.84 -2.36
N LEU A 278 5.94 -0.99 -1.90
CA LEU A 278 5.33 -2.27 -1.53
C LEU A 278 3.94 -2.38 -2.18
N PRO A 279 3.51 -3.57 -2.63
CA PRO A 279 2.13 -3.77 -3.01
C PRO A 279 1.27 -3.93 -1.74
N VAL A 280 0.11 -3.30 -1.72
CA VAL A 280 -0.93 -3.58 -0.74
C VAL A 280 -1.56 -4.93 -1.08
N LEU A 281 -1.65 -5.79 -0.08
CA LEU A 281 -2.22 -7.13 -0.18
C LEU A 281 -3.60 -7.13 0.45
N ARG A 282 -4.50 -7.93 -0.12
CA ARG A 282 -5.76 -8.25 0.54
C ARG A 282 -5.47 -8.93 1.88
N ASN A 283 -6.27 -8.59 2.90
CA ASN A 283 -6.10 -9.13 4.25
C ASN A 283 -6.23 -10.66 4.31
N ASP A 284 -7.11 -11.26 3.49
CA ASP A 284 -7.26 -12.72 3.43
C ASP A 284 -6.02 -13.42 2.85
N LEU A 285 -5.44 -12.86 1.79
CA LEU A 285 -4.19 -13.35 1.21
C LEU A 285 -3.03 -13.22 2.21
N CYS A 286 -2.95 -12.10 2.92
CA CYS A 286 -1.91 -11.87 3.90
C CYS A 286 -2.01 -12.83 5.11
N ASN A 287 -3.22 -13.04 5.64
CA ASN A 287 -3.47 -14.03 6.68
C ASN A 287 -3.15 -15.46 6.22
N TYR A 288 -3.45 -15.79 4.97
CA TYR A 288 -3.06 -17.07 4.38
C TYR A 288 -1.54 -17.25 4.33
N TRP A 289 -0.79 -16.23 3.89
CA TRP A 289 0.67 -16.28 3.87
C TRP A 289 1.30 -16.39 5.26
N MET A 290 0.72 -15.73 6.27
CA MET A 290 1.18 -15.82 7.65
C MET A 290 0.73 -17.11 8.38
N GLY A 291 -0.18 -17.87 7.79
CA GLY A 291 -0.73 -19.09 8.38
C GLY A 291 -1.56 -18.85 9.66
N ARG A 292 -1.98 -17.60 9.91
CA ARG A 292 -2.75 -17.17 11.10
C ARG A 292 -3.64 -15.99 10.74
N ASN A 293 -4.78 -15.87 11.41
CA ASN A 293 -5.71 -14.74 11.27
C ASN A 293 -5.30 -13.58 12.18
N VAL A 294 -4.20 -12.90 11.85
CA VAL A 294 -3.66 -11.78 12.64
C VAL A 294 -4.02 -10.41 12.06
N VAL A 295 -4.24 -10.30 10.74
CA VAL A 295 -4.67 -9.06 10.08
C VAL A 295 -6.18 -8.92 10.21
N ARG A 296 -6.61 -7.90 10.97
CA ARG A 296 -8.02 -7.58 11.27
C ARG A 296 -8.63 -6.62 10.24
N PRO A 297 -9.97 -6.43 10.20
CA PRO A 297 -10.62 -5.52 9.25
C PRO A 297 -10.18 -4.05 9.33
N SER A 298 -9.69 -3.61 10.49
CA SER A 298 -9.14 -2.27 10.75
C SER A 298 -7.68 -2.10 10.31
N MET A 299 -7.06 -3.16 9.80
CA MET A 299 -5.66 -3.19 9.38
C MET A 299 -5.55 -3.37 7.87
N MET A 300 -4.40 -2.99 7.33
CA MET A 300 -4.01 -3.31 5.96
C MET A 300 -2.67 -4.02 5.97
N CYS A 301 -2.43 -4.87 4.97
CA CYS A 301 -1.17 -5.56 4.79
C CYS A 301 -0.48 -5.05 3.51
N ALA A 302 0.84 -4.84 3.57
CA ALA A 302 1.64 -4.51 2.40
C ALA A 302 2.96 -5.26 2.47
N GLY A 303 3.41 -5.82 1.35
CA GLY A 303 4.60 -6.64 1.34
C GLY A 303 4.71 -7.57 0.13
N VAL A 304 5.87 -8.20 -0.02
CA VAL A 304 6.10 -9.20 -1.07
C VAL A 304 6.32 -10.57 -0.43
N ARG A 305 5.80 -11.63 -1.05
CA ARG A 305 5.87 -13.00 -0.52
C ARG A 305 7.31 -13.46 -0.24
N GLN A 306 8.25 -13.02 -1.08
CA GLN A 306 9.67 -13.39 -0.95
C GLN A 306 10.37 -12.69 0.22
N GLY A 307 9.72 -11.73 0.90
CA GLY A 307 10.36 -10.89 1.91
C GLY A 307 11.41 -9.95 1.34
N GLY A 308 12.29 -9.46 2.22
CA GLY A 308 13.43 -8.60 1.85
C GLY A 308 13.10 -7.12 1.58
N LYS A 309 11.82 -6.73 1.67
CA LYS A 309 11.38 -5.33 1.65
C LYS A 309 10.23 -5.17 2.64
N ASP A 310 10.43 -4.35 3.66
CA ASP A 310 9.41 -4.06 4.68
C ASP A 310 9.69 -2.70 5.34
N ALA A 311 8.74 -2.23 6.14
CA ALA A 311 8.99 -1.23 7.16
C ALA A 311 9.73 -1.88 8.35
N CYS A 312 10.66 -1.16 8.96
CA CYS A 312 11.37 -1.64 10.15
C CYS A 312 11.49 -0.50 11.17
N GLN A 313 11.58 -0.87 12.46
CA GLN A 313 11.93 0.05 13.55
C GLN A 313 13.36 0.56 13.40
#